data_AF-A0A652K9L3-F1
#
_entry.id   AF-A0A652K9L3-F1
#
_cell.length_a   1.000
_cell.length_b   1.000
_cell.length_c   1.000
_cell.angle_alpha   90.00
_cell.angle_beta   90.00
_cell.angle_gamma   90.00
#
_symmetry.space_group_name_H-M   'P 1'
#
loop_
_entity.id
_entity.type
_entity.pdbx_description
1 polymer ?
#
loop_
_entity_poly.entity_id
_entity_poly.type
_entity_poly.pdbx_seq_one_letter_code
_entity_poly.pdbx_strand_id
1 'polypeptide(L)'
;MLRRRAFTMLLALLVTLGVVQPAAADSPSPSTAPVVRFLSYNICGNSIETRDCSLTREVTERREKVVAEARAWKADLVFLQEVCRQQYDAVAGALAADGYTGYFVSTLDKRPGLCLMGGVTGDYGIAVFAKGAITGGTGVPINPDDGYTSTYSGPEKWYAACVEARIQFIKTRACSVHLFPQYAKDSQGNPIPQDINARQAKNLAAHPWLNAGTPVVLGGDFNPVNRNGGGRAQSPRSSDLDPFYRPALGGTGRFIEADETDSDYFDAGCKTDPLPVSCRSGEFTHRSWSAGTEAKLDYIFVDAARFKNVVADPQLRDSRISDHYPYRGAATFSHCNGEADGKADMLRRDASGDLWRHFGRADGSLAADPCKVGAGWSIMNRIVRAGDVDKDGDEDLYGIDGAGDLYFYPGDPTELFFAAPRKVGSGWGAVDTLVANPDMDGDANPDLIARFTDGKVYRVPTKPDGFPHPKVEIAAGWQIYDTVLAPGNIGGDSSPDVLARNSAGELFLHTGKPDGTLNGPAKIGWGWNIYNTVLAPGDVNGDGKPDLLARKPSGDLYLYAGTGDATEPFINPTSDADRAGWGFPAGDLIF
;
A
#
# COMPACT_ATOMS: atom_id res chain seq x y z
N MET A 1 55.15 -16.20 -54.30
CA MET A 1 53.69 -16.02 -54.32
C MET A 1 53.14 -16.25 -52.91
N LEU A 2 52.40 -15.23 -52.44
CA LEU A 2 51.52 -15.08 -51.27
C LEU A 2 51.53 -16.20 -50.19
N ARG A 3 52.02 -16.04 -48.95
CA ARG A 3 51.77 -15.08 -47.83
C ARG A 3 50.39 -15.16 -47.15
N ARG A 4 50.41 -15.87 -46.01
CA ARG A 4 49.66 -15.70 -44.74
C ARG A 4 48.88 -14.38 -44.58
N ARG A 5 47.64 -14.45 -44.07
CA ARG A 5 47.10 -13.53 -43.04
C ARG A 5 46.05 -14.23 -42.17
N ALA A 6 46.32 -14.24 -40.87
CA ALA A 6 45.34 -14.43 -39.81
C ALA A 6 44.48 -13.16 -39.72
N PHE A 7 43.17 -13.31 -39.57
CA PHE A 7 42.27 -12.22 -39.23
C PHE A 7 41.95 -12.30 -37.74
N THR A 8 42.58 -11.43 -36.97
CA THR A 8 42.24 -11.13 -35.58
C THR A 8 41.03 -10.18 -35.63
N MET A 9 39.87 -10.61 -35.13
CA MET A 9 38.74 -9.70 -34.90
C MET A 9 39.09 -8.80 -33.72
N LEU A 10 39.13 -7.49 -33.97
CA LEU A 10 39.28 -6.45 -32.97
C LEU A 10 37.91 -6.26 -32.28
N LEU A 11 37.76 -6.74 -31.05
CA LEU A 11 36.61 -6.40 -30.21
C LEU A 11 36.90 -5.00 -29.62
N ALA A 12 36.21 -3.98 -30.14
CA ALA A 12 36.28 -2.63 -29.58
C ALA A 12 35.55 -2.62 -28.23
N LEU A 13 36.32 -2.64 -27.14
CA LEU A 13 35.81 -2.45 -25.78
C LEU A 13 35.49 -0.96 -25.60
N LEU A 14 34.22 -0.57 -25.79
CA LEU A 14 33.72 0.71 -25.29
C LEU A 14 33.69 0.62 -23.76
N VAL A 15 34.75 1.09 -23.11
CA VAL A 15 34.72 1.40 -21.68
C VAL A 15 33.98 2.71 -21.52
N THR A 16 32.65 2.64 -21.37
CA THR A 16 31.92 3.73 -20.74
C THR A 16 32.40 3.80 -19.30
N LEU A 17 33.19 4.82 -18.96
CA LEU A 17 33.41 5.25 -17.58
C LEU A 17 32.08 5.78 -17.05
N GLY A 18 31.15 4.87 -16.79
CA GLY A 18 30.04 5.14 -15.90
C GLY A 18 30.65 5.33 -14.53
N VAL A 19 30.42 6.50 -13.93
CA VAL A 19 30.52 6.64 -12.49
C VAL A 19 29.53 5.61 -11.95
N VAL A 20 30.04 4.47 -11.46
CA VAL A 20 29.24 3.53 -10.69
C VAL A 20 28.91 4.28 -9.42
N GLN A 21 27.76 4.95 -9.39
CA GLN A 21 27.14 5.28 -8.12
C GLN A 21 26.92 3.94 -7.42
N PRO A 22 27.36 3.76 -6.17
CA PRO A 22 26.96 2.59 -5.42
C PRO A 22 25.43 2.52 -5.49
N ALA A 23 24.89 1.34 -5.79
CA ALA A 23 23.47 1.11 -5.67
C ALA A 23 23.06 1.60 -4.27
N ALA A 24 22.14 2.55 -4.19
CA ALA A 24 21.54 2.98 -2.94
C ALA A 24 20.78 1.76 -2.40
N ALA A 25 21.43 1.02 -1.51
CA ALA A 25 20.98 -0.29 -1.07
C ALA A 25 19.81 -0.20 -0.07
N ASP A 26 19.41 0.99 0.35
CA ASP A 26 18.33 1.20 1.33
C ASP A 26 17.21 2.14 0.85
N SER A 27 17.31 2.70 -0.37
CA SER A 27 16.25 3.59 -0.90
C SER A 27 15.02 2.77 -1.32
N PRO A 28 13.89 2.87 -0.61
CA PRO A 28 12.70 2.14 -1.00
C PRO A 28 12.24 2.65 -2.38
N SER A 29 11.92 1.72 -3.29
CA SER A 29 11.42 2.03 -4.64
C SER A 29 9.91 1.75 -4.70
N PRO A 30 9.14 2.30 -5.66
CA PRO A 30 7.72 1.94 -5.76
C PRO A 30 7.44 0.44 -5.98
N SER A 31 8.44 -0.36 -6.33
CA SER A 31 8.36 -1.82 -6.45
C SER A 31 8.78 -2.59 -5.19
N THR A 32 9.52 -1.96 -4.27
CA THR A 32 10.04 -2.61 -3.05
C THR A 32 9.50 -1.97 -1.77
N ALA A 33 8.91 -0.78 -1.87
CA ALA A 33 8.38 -0.03 -0.76
C ALA A 33 6.99 -0.55 -0.36
N PRO A 34 6.67 -0.50 0.93
CA PRO A 34 5.33 -0.71 1.46
C PRO A 34 4.26 0.05 0.66
N VAL A 35 3.04 -0.48 0.71
CA VAL A 35 1.99 -0.09 -0.24
C VAL A 35 1.38 1.28 0.06
N VAL A 36 1.45 1.77 1.31
CA VAL A 36 0.99 3.11 1.66
C VAL A 36 2.16 4.07 1.59
N ARG A 37 2.08 5.06 0.69
CA ARG A 37 3.21 5.92 0.36
C ARG A 37 2.96 7.37 0.69
N PHE A 38 3.98 8.03 1.22
CA PHE A 38 3.96 9.39 1.72
C PHE A 38 5.01 10.23 0.98
N LEU A 39 4.68 11.48 0.68
CA LEU A 39 5.64 12.50 0.24
C LEU A 39 5.49 13.71 1.15
N SER A 40 6.56 14.12 1.82
CA SER A 40 6.63 15.40 2.53
C SER A 40 7.58 16.33 1.80
N TYR A 41 7.18 17.59 1.59
CA TYR A 41 8.05 18.56 0.96
C TYR A 41 7.73 20.00 1.38
N ASN A 42 8.67 20.64 2.08
CA ASN A 42 8.71 22.09 2.21
C ASN A 42 9.13 22.68 0.85
N ILE A 43 8.22 23.37 0.16
CA ILE A 43 8.46 23.84 -1.21
C ILE A 43 8.79 25.33 -1.31
N CYS A 44 8.64 26.11 -0.24
CA CYS A 44 9.10 27.51 -0.20
C CYS A 44 10.01 27.74 0.98
N GLY A 45 11.19 27.13 0.95
CA GLY A 45 12.19 27.29 1.98
C GLY A 45 12.80 28.70 2.05
N ASN A 46 13.50 28.99 3.14
CA ASN A 46 14.03 30.32 3.48
C ASN A 46 15.51 30.52 3.07
N SER A 47 15.89 30.09 1.86
CA SER A 47 17.26 30.20 1.33
C SER A 47 17.41 31.36 0.34
N ILE A 48 18.64 31.83 0.10
CA ILE A 48 18.89 32.94 -0.84
C ILE A 48 18.51 32.60 -2.29
N GLU A 49 18.55 31.32 -2.63
CA GLU A 49 18.19 30.75 -3.94
C GLU A 49 16.67 30.61 -4.10
N THR A 50 15.93 30.57 -2.98
CA THR A 50 14.46 30.36 -2.93
C THR A 50 13.71 31.54 -2.30
N ARG A 51 14.41 32.66 -2.01
CA ARG A 51 13.87 33.84 -1.29
C ARG A 51 12.71 34.53 -2.00
N ASP A 52 12.48 34.24 -3.28
CA ASP A 52 11.36 34.74 -4.06
C ASP A 52 10.55 33.58 -4.66
N CYS A 53 9.68 33.01 -3.85
CA CYS A 53 8.76 31.94 -4.25
C CYS A 53 7.56 32.44 -5.08
N SER A 54 7.56 33.73 -5.47
CA SER A 54 6.37 34.44 -5.99
C SER A 54 6.45 34.85 -7.47
N LEU A 55 7.50 34.46 -8.20
CA LEU A 55 7.57 34.67 -9.65
C LEU A 55 6.74 33.60 -10.41
N THR A 56 6.06 33.96 -11.49
CA THR A 56 5.20 33.03 -12.27
C THR A 56 5.93 31.77 -12.76
N ARG A 57 7.24 31.89 -13.07
CA ARG A 57 8.11 30.75 -13.42
C ARG A 57 8.23 29.73 -12.28
N GLU A 58 8.36 30.23 -11.05
CA GLU A 58 8.57 29.43 -9.83
C GLU A 58 7.33 28.62 -9.45
N VAL A 59 6.12 29.10 -9.74
CA VAL A 59 4.87 28.34 -9.57
C VAL A 59 4.85 27.10 -10.47
N THR A 60 5.32 27.26 -11.71
CA THR A 60 5.34 26.19 -12.70
C THR A 60 6.37 25.13 -12.35
N GLU A 61 7.60 25.54 -12.01
CA GLU A 61 8.70 24.62 -11.66
C GLU A 61 8.38 23.85 -10.36
N ARG A 62 7.85 24.52 -9.32
CA ARG A 62 7.40 23.86 -8.07
C ARG A 62 6.28 22.86 -8.31
N ARG A 63 5.27 23.26 -9.09
CA ARG A 63 4.18 22.36 -9.50
C ARG A 63 4.75 21.12 -10.18
N GLU A 64 5.60 21.30 -11.18
CA GLU A 64 6.20 20.19 -11.92
C GLU A 64 7.00 19.26 -11.03
N LYS A 65 7.84 19.80 -10.14
CA LYS A 65 8.63 18.98 -9.21
C LYS A 65 7.73 18.18 -8.27
N VAL A 66 6.79 18.81 -7.59
CA VAL A 66 5.86 18.11 -6.66
C VAL A 66 5.07 17.03 -7.38
N VAL A 67 4.52 17.35 -8.56
CA VAL A 67 3.73 16.40 -9.35
C VAL A 67 4.59 15.24 -9.85
N ALA A 68 5.81 15.52 -10.30
CA ALA A 68 6.75 14.48 -10.74
C ALA A 68 7.13 13.56 -9.58
N GLU A 69 7.44 14.11 -8.41
CA GLU A 69 7.76 13.33 -7.20
C GLU A 69 6.57 12.47 -6.76
N ALA A 70 5.36 13.04 -6.69
CA ALA A 70 4.15 12.32 -6.29
C ALA A 70 3.83 11.17 -7.26
N ARG A 71 3.96 11.39 -8.57
CA ARG A 71 3.72 10.36 -9.60
C ARG A 71 4.81 9.29 -9.62
N ALA A 72 6.07 9.70 -9.57
CA ALA A 72 7.20 8.76 -9.56
C ALA A 72 7.15 7.87 -8.32
N TRP A 73 6.83 8.45 -7.15
CA TRP A 73 6.69 7.71 -5.90
C TRP A 73 5.38 6.93 -5.79
N LYS A 74 4.37 7.29 -6.59
CA LYS A 74 2.99 6.83 -6.45
C LYS A 74 2.45 7.11 -5.04
N ALA A 75 2.71 8.31 -4.52
CA ALA A 75 2.34 8.70 -3.16
C ALA A 75 0.83 8.66 -2.94
N ASP A 76 0.34 8.09 -1.84
CA ASP A 76 -1.07 8.18 -1.46
C ASP A 76 -1.40 9.49 -0.73
N LEU A 77 -0.41 10.01 0.00
CA LEU A 77 -0.49 11.28 0.73
C LEU A 77 0.68 12.18 0.35
N VAL A 78 0.40 13.46 0.11
CA VAL A 78 1.40 14.51 -0.12
C VAL A 78 1.20 15.61 0.91
N PHE A 79 2.23 15.90 1.69
CA PHE A 79 2.28 16.96 2.70
C PHE A 79 3.16 18.08 2.18
N LEU A 80 2.59 19.27 2.02
CA LEU A 80 3.35 20.45 1.60
C LEU A 80 3.39 21.48 2.71
N GLN A 81 4.58 22.05 2.91
CA GLN A 81 4.85 23.11 3.87
C GLN A 81 5.39 24.34 3.13
N GLU A 82 5.21 25.50 3.74
CA GLU A 82 5.51 26.82 3.18
C GLU A 82 4.95 26.96 1.75
N VAL A 83 3.63 27.03 1.60
CA VAL A 83 2.97 27.04 0.29
C VAL A 83 2.19 28.32 0.09
N CYS A 84 2.43 29.00 -1.04
CA CYS A 84 1.55 30.08 -1.47
C CYS A 84 0.28 29.51 -2.12
N ARG A 85 -0.87 30.15 -1.88
CA ARG A 85 -2.17 29.66 -2.36
C ARG A 85 -2.21 29.35 -3.86
N GLN A 86 -1.61 30.20 -4.69
CA GLN A 86 -1.55 29.97 -6.13
C GLN A 86 -0.71 28.74 -6.52
N GLN A 87 0.36 28.44 -5.77
CA GLN A 87 1.14 27.22 -5.97
C GLN A 87 0.32 25.99 -5.58
N TYR A 88 -0.39 26.05 -4.44
CA TYR A 88 -1.34 25.01 -4.05
C TYR A 88 -2.39 24.78 -5.14
N ASP A 89 -3.03 25.84 -5.66
CA ASP A 89 -4.07 25.71 -6.68
C ASP A 89 -3.49 25.10 -7.98
N ALA A 90 -2.25 25.44 -8.34
CA ALA A 90 -1.57 24.87 -9.51
C ALA A 90 -1.22 23.37 -9.32
N VAL A 91 -0.74 22.98 -8.15
CA VAL A 91 -0.48 21.57 -7.79
C VAL A 91 -1.80 20.79 -7.74
N ALA A 92 -2.83 21.35 -7.11
CA ALA A 92 -4.15 20.74 -7.01
C ALA A 92 -4.77 20.48 -8.39
N GLY A 93 -4.72 21.46 -9.29
CA GLY A 93 -5.21 21.28 -10.66
C GLY A 93 -4.47 20.18 -11.43
N ALA A 94 -3.16 20.05 -11.22
CA ALA A 94 -2.35 19.02 -11.89
C ALA A 94 -2.59 17.61 -11.32
N LEU A 95 -2.67 17.47 -10.00
CA LEU A 95 -2.89 16.18 -9.33
C LEU A 95 -4.36 15.71 -9.36
N ALA A 96 -5.32 16.59 -9.63
CA ALA A 96 -6.72 16.20 -9.76
C ALA A 96 -6.93 15.14 -10.86
N ALA A 97 -6.17 15.23 -11.96
CA ALA A 97 -6.20 14.24 -13.04
C ALA A 97 -5.69 12.85 -12.60
N ASP A 98 -4.86 12.80 -11.55
CA ASP A 98 -4.33 11.57 -10.95
C ASP A 98 -5.21 11.08 -9.77
N GLY A 99 -6.37 11.71 -9.56
CA GLY A 99 -7.36 11.34 -8.56
C GLY A 99 -7.12 11.94 -7.17
N TYR A 100 -6.28 12.95 -7.02
CA TYR A 100 -6.03 13.57 -5.72
C TYR A 100 -7.06 14.66 -5.39
N THR A 101 -7.41 14.76 -4.11
CA THR A 101 -8.09 15.91 -3.52
C THR A 101 -7.11 16.63 -2.60
N GLY A 102 -7.02 17.96 -2.72
CA GLY A 102 -6.20 18.80 -1.85
C GLY A 102 -7.01 19.51 -0.77
N TYR A 103 -6.35 19.83 0.33
CA TYR A 103 -6.85 20.72 1.39
C TYR A 103 -5.74 21.67 1.85
N PHE A 104 -6.03 22.97 1.83
CA PHE A 104 -5.09 24.04 2.19
C PHE A 104 -5.56 24.76 3.45
N VAL A 105 -4.63 25.03 4.37
CA VAL A 105 -4.85 25.87 5.55
C VAL A 105 -3.96 27.09 5.46
N SER A 106 -4.60 28.27 5.43
CA SER A 106 -3.94 29.57 5.51
C SER A 106 -3.37 29.78 6.92
N THR A 107 -2.05 29.94 7.02
CA THR A 107 -1.37 30.31 8.27
C THR A 107 -1.10 31.81 8.32
N LEU A 108 -0.96 32.48 7.17
CA LEU A 108 -0.73 33.91 7.09
C LEU A 108 -1.40 34.52 5.85
N ASP A 109 -2.16 35.61 6.04
CA ASP A 109 -2.68 36.39 4.92
C ASP A 109 -1.50 37.02 4.18
N LYS A 110 -1.32 36.61 2.92
CA LYS A 110 -0.45 37.28 1.95
C LYS A 110 0.95 37.62 2.51
N ARG A 111 1.78 36.61 2.76
CA ARG A 111 3.15 36.77 3.31
C ARG A 111 4.00 37.72 2.45
N PRO A 112 4.36 38.93 2.93
CA PRO A 112 5.20 39.86 2.18
C PRO A 112 6.55 39.26 1.83
N GLY A 113 7.03 39.51 0.61
CA GLY A 113 8.32 38.98 0.13
C GLY A 113 8.31 37.52 -0.31
N LEU A 114 7.22 36.76 -0.08
CA LEU A 114 7.12 35.34 -0.46
C LEU A 114 5.84 34.95 -1.20
N CYS A 115 4.67 35.47 -0.84
CA CYS A 115 3.39 35.24 -1.54
C CYS A 115 2.73 36.55 -2.00
N LEU A 116 3.54 37.61 -2.14
CA LEU A 116 3.11 38.97 -2.44
C LEU A 116 4.09 39.76 -3.34
N MET A 117 4.99 39.10 -4.06
CA MET A 117 5.80 39.74 -5.11
C MET A 117 5.57 39.05 -6.46
N GLY A 118 6.07 39.61 -7.57
CA GLY A 118 6.22 38.86 -8.82
C GLY A 118 4.95 38.39 -9.56
N GLY A 119 3.75 38.80 -9.13
CA GLY A 119 2.47 38.39 -9.75
C GLY A 119 1.85 37.15 -9.13
N VAL A 120 2.45 36.58 -8.07
CA VAL A 120 1.78 35.59 -7.22
C VAL A 120 1.03 36.28 -6.09
N THR A 121 -0.27 36.01 -5.99
CA THR A 121 -1.15 36.62 -4.98
C THR A 121 -1.91 35.55 -4.23
N GLY A 122 -1.86 35.60 -2.89
CA GLY A 122 -2.73 34.81 -2.05
C GLY A 122 -2.10 34.45 -0.70
N ASP A 123 -2.88 33.73 0.09
CA ASP A 123 -2.49 33.29 1.42
C ASP A 123 -1.25 32.40 1.40
N TYR A 124 -0.49 32.46 2.48
CA TYR A 124 0.59 31.55 2.78
C TYR A 124 0.09 30.49 3.77
N GLY A 125 0.54 29.26 3.61
CA GLY A 125 0.05 28.18 4.45
C GLY A 125 0.68 26.83 4.19
N ILE A 126 -0.10 25.80 4.51
CA ILE A 126 0.30 24.40 4.44
C ILE A 126 -0.83 23.58 3.81
N ALA A 127 -0.49 22.46 3.19
CA ALA A 127 -1.46 21.65 2.47
C ALA A 127 -1.26 20.15 2.66
N VAL A 128 -2.37 19.40 2.53
CA VAL A 128 -2.36 17.95 2.37
C VAL A 128 -3.11 17.60 1.10
N PHE A 129 -2.55 16.71 0.29
CA PHE A 129 -3.24 16.04 -0.79
C PHE A 129 -3.39 14.56 -0.43
N ALA A 130 -4.57 14.02 -0.69
CA ALA A 130 -4.84 12.60 -0.56
C ALA A 130 -5.31 12.06 -1.90
N LYS A 131 -4.83 10.87 -2.28
CA LYS A 131 -5.36 10.15 -3.43
C LYS A 131 -6.75 9.62 -3.07
N GLY A 132 -7.77 10.11 -3.77
CA GLY A 132 -9.17 9.91 -3.44
C GLY A 132 -9.84 11.10 -2.75
N ALA A 133 -11.06 10.89 -2.26
CA ALA A 133 -11.86 11.94 -1.64
C ALA A 133 -11.40 12.25 -0.20
N ILE A 134 -11.34 13.54 0.13
CA ILE A 134 -11.23 14.01 1.51
C ILE A 134 -12.64 14.16 2.09
N THR A 135 -12.95 13.42 3.17
CA THR A 135 -14.26 13.41 3.82
C THR A 135 -14.39 14.42 4.95
N GLY A 136 -13.27 15.01 5.38
CA GLY A 136 -13.24 16.07 6.38
C GLY A 136 -11.88 16.76 6.37
N GLY A 137 -11.85 18.07 6.51
CA GLY A 137 -10.63 18.88 6.58
C GLY A 137 -10.73 19.88 7.71
N THR A 138 -9.65 20.04 8.46
CA THR A 138 -9.58 21.01 9.56
C THR A 138 -8.17 21.56 9.73
N GLY A 139 -8.07 22.85 10.04
CA GLY A 139 -6.85 23.41 10.60
C GLY A 139 -6.83 23.11 12.09
N VAL A 140 -5.91 22.25 12.53
CA VAL A 140 -5.70 21.94 13.95
C VAL A 140 -4.78 23.01 14.56
N PRO A 141 -5.26 23.84 15.50
CA PRO A 141 -4.38 24.76 16.21
C PRO A 141 -3.32 23.96 16.97
N ILE A 142 -2.05 24.31 16.79
CA ILE A 142 -0.93 23.71 17.55
C ILE A 142 -0.30 24.71 18.52
N ASN A 143 -0.88 25.90 18.61
CA ASN A 143 -0.53 26.96 19.54
C ASN A 143 -0.50 26.47 21.01
N PRO A 144 0.50 26.88 21.80
CA PRO A 144 0.43 26.75 23.26
C PRO A 144 -0.75 27.55 23.85
N ASP A 145 -1.47 26.97 24.81
CA ASP A 145 -2.75 27.49 25.36
C ASP A 145 -2.61 28.64 26.39
N ASP A 146 -1.46 29.31 26.45
CA ASP A 146 -1.11 30.29 27.50
C ASP A 146 -1.17 31.76 27.03
N GLY A 147 -1.93 32.07 25.96
CA GLY A 147 -2.04 33.42 25.38
C GLY A 147 -0.77 33.90 24.65
N TYR A 148 0.26 33.08 24.69
CA TYR A 148 1.62 33.27 24.21
C TYR A 148 1.74 33.51 22.71
N THR A 149 0.90 32.80 21.94
CA THR A 149 0.88 32.86 20.47
C THR A 149 0.70 34.30 19.99
N SER A 150 -0.26 35.04 20.56
CA SER A 150 -0.54 36.42 20.14
C SER A 150 0.62 37.41 20.38
N THR A 151 1.52 37.10 21.31
CA THR A 151 2.65 37.98 21.69
C THR A 151 3.86 37.77 20.79
N TYR A 152 4.11 36.54 20.31
CA TYR A 152 5.36 36.17 19.64
C TYR A 152 5.22 35.55 18.24
N SER A 153 4.04 35.04 17.86
CA SER A 153 3.85 34.43 16.53
C SER A 153 3.80 35.45 15.39
N GLY A 154 3.76 36.75 15.72
CA GLY A 154 3.43 37.77 14.75
C GLY A 154 2.04 37.52 14.15
N PRO A 155 1.81 37.89 12.88
CA PRO A 155 0.51 37.68 12.23
C PRO A 155 0.26 36.22 11.80
N GLU A 156 1.26 35.34 11.86
CA GLU A 156 1.11 33.95 11.44
C GLU A 156 0.42 33.10 12.52
N LYS A 157 -0.54 32.30 12.09
CA LYS A 157 -1.28 31.34 12.91
C LYS A 157 -0.64 29.97 12.78
N TRP A 158 -0.28 29.33 13.90
CA TRP A 158 0.28 27.98 13.86
C TRP A 158 -0.82 26.91 13.84
N TYR A 159 -1.01 26.35 12.66
CA TYR A 159 -1.94 25.27 12.39
C TYR A 159 -1.20 24.08 11.78
N ALA A 160 -1.70 22.87 12.03
CA ALA A 160 -1.47 21.71 11.17
C ALA A 160 -2.69 21.56 10.24
N ALA A 161 -2.46 21.27 8.96
CA ALA A 161 -3.53 20.98 8.01
C ALA A 161 -3.85 19.51 8.09
N CYS A 162 -4.99 19.14 8.67
CA CYS A 162 -5.37 17.76 8.85
C CYS A 162 -6.59 17.40 8.01
N VAL A 163 -6.53 16.25 7.36
CA VAL A 163 -7.63 15.70 6.55
C VAL A 163 -7.96 14.28 6.98
N GLU A 164 -9.21 13.90 6.78
CA GLU A 164 -9.63 12.50 6.76
C GLU A 164 -9.84 12.07 5.32
N ALA A 165 -9.14 11.02 4.89
CA ALA A 165 -9.27 10.42 3.57
C ALA A 165 -9.26 8.90 3.68
N ARG A 166 -9.75 8.20 2.64
CA ARG A 166 -9.60 6.75 2.55
C ARG A 166 -8.35 6.41 1.76
N ILE A 167 -7.33 5.95 2.46
CA ILE A 167 -6.08 5.49 1.87
C ILE A 167 -6.15 3.98 1.82
N GLN A 168 -6.15 3.42 0.61
CA GLN A 168 -6.43 1.98 0.39
C GLN A 168 -7.70 1.53 1.12
N PHE A 169 -8.79 2.29 0.98
CA PHE A 169 -10.09 2.09 1.64
C PHE A 169 -10.13 2.30 3.16
N ILE A 170 -8.98 2.37 3.83
CA ILE A 170 -8.88 2.59 5.26
C ILE A 170 -8.97 4.08 5.56
N LYS A 171 -9.95 4.45 6.39
CA LYS A 171 -10.08 5.84 6.86
C LYS A 171 -8.81 6.20 7.62
N THR A 172 -8.06 7.16 7.12
CA THR A 172 -6.79 7.61 7.66
C THR A 172 -6.81 9.10 7.83
N ARG A 173 -6.24 9.58 8.93
CA ARG A 173 -6.02 10.98 9.19
C ARG A 173 -4.60 11.36 8.83
N ALA A 174 -4.46 12.37 7.99
CA ALA A 174 -3.17 12.84 7.49
C ALA A 174 -3.02 14.32 7.83
N CYS A 175 -1.92 14.70 8.47
CA CYS A 175 -1.65 16.08 8.86
C CYS A 175 -0.33 16.59 8.28
N SER A 176 -0.37 17.70 7.54
CA SER A 176 0.82 18.48 7.21
C SER A 176 1.19 19.35 8.41
N VAL A 177 2.44 19.29 8.83
CA VAL A 177 2.95 19.96 10.03
C VAL A 177 4.06 20.94 9.67
N HIS A 178 4.01 22.14 10.25
CA HIS A 178 5.10 23.10 10.21
C HIS A 178 5.27 23.69 11.60
N LEU A 179 6.28 23.24 12.34
CA LEU A 179 6.56 23.73 13.69
C LEU A 179 7.43 24.99 13.64
N PHE A 180 7.36 25.79 14.70
CA PHE A 180 8.06 27.07 14.74
C PHE A 180 9.60 26.88 14.72
N PRO A 181 10.35 27.58 13.83
CA PRO A 181 11.81 27.48 13.69
C PRO A 181 12.62 28.08 14.84
N GLN A 182 11.94 28.59 15.87
CA GLN A 182 12.50 29.03 17.15
C GLN A 182 13.66 30.04 17.06
N TYR A 183 13.32 31.32 17.08
CA TYR A 183 14.30 32.41 17.15
C TYR A 183 14.71 32.72 18.61
N ALA A 184 15.91 33.29 18.79
CA ALA A 184 16.37 33.75 20.10
C ALA A 184 15.59 34.99 20.58
N LYS A 185 15.15 35.84 19.64
CA LYS A 185 14.44 37.10 19.89
C LYS A 185 13.37 37.36 18.83
N ASP A 186 12.34 38.11 19.18
CA ASP A 186 11.30 38.58 18.25
C ASP A 186 11.76 39.77 17.40
N SER A 187 10.89 40.28 16.51
CA SER A 187 11.17 41.45 15.66
C SER A 187 11.44 42.75 16.43
N GLN A 188 11.11 42.79 17.72
CA GLN A 188 11.32 43.91 18.63
C GLN A 188 12.54 43.70 19.54
N GLY A 189 13.23 42.56 19.42
CA GLY A 189 14.42 42.20 20.19
C GLY A 189 14.14 41.57 21.56
N ASN A 190 12.88 41.23 21.88
CA ASN A 190 12.53 40.57 23.13
C ASN A 190 12.87 39.08 23.08
N PRO A 191 13.36 38.47 24.17
CA PRO A 191 13.65 37.03 24.21
C PRO A 191 12.39 36.19 23.94
N ILE A 192 12.50 35.20 23.06
CA ILE A 192 11.45 34.21 22.83
C ILE A 192 11.76 32.96 23.66
N PRO A 193 10.81 32.45 24.46
CA PRO A 193 11.02 31.18 25.16
C PRO A 193 11.39 30.04 24.24
N GLN A 194 12.41 29.33 24.70
CA GLN A 194 13.13 28.40 23.86
C GLN A 194 12.45 27.03 23.83
N ASP A 195 11.24 26.79 24.32
CA ASP A 195 10.59 25.47 24.33
C ASP A 195 9.29 25.39 23.50
N ILE A 196 8.98 26.42 22.69
CA ILE A 196 7.78 26.49 21.85
C ILE A 196 7.61 25.23 20.99
N ASN A 197 8.65 24.81 20.27
CA ASN A 197 8.56 23.67 19.36
C ASN A 197 8.13 22.39 20.10
N ALA A 198 8.74 22.11 21.26
CA ALA A 198 8.34 21.02 22.15
C ALA A 198 6.88 21.11 22.62
N ARG A 199 6.37 22.31 22.92
CA ARG A 199 4.97 22.53 23.31
C ARG A 199 4.01 22.27 22.14
N GLN A 200 4.36 22.72 20.94
CA GLN A 200 3.57 22.45 19.73
C GLN A 200 3.53 20.95 19.41
N ALA A 201 4.68 20.27 19.48
CA ALA A 201 4.79 18.82 19.35
C ALA A 201 3.92 18.10 20.39
N LYS A 202 3.94 18.56 21.65
CA LYS A 202 3.08 18.01 22.71
C LYS A 202 1.60 18.17 22.42
N ASN A 203 1.16 19.34 21.95
CA ASN A 203 -0.24 19.58 21.60
C ASN A 203 -0.70 18.66 20.46
N LEU A 204 0.16 18.42 19.47
CA LEU A 204 -0.14 17.50 18.38
C LEU A 204 -0.18 16.05 18.88
N ALA A 205 0.82 15.62 19.65
CA ALA A 205 0.95 14.26 20.18
C ALA A 205 -0.15 13.89 21.20
N ALA A 206 -0.73 14.88 21.89
CA ALA A 206 -1.78 14.67 22.88
C ALA A 206 -3.20 15.00 22.36
N HIS A 207 -3.34 15.34 21.07
CA HIS A 207 -4.63 15.82 20.57
C HIS A 207 -5.70 14.72 20.63
N PRO A 208 -6.92 15.00 21.14
CA PRO A 208 -7.99 14.01 21.32
C PRO A 208 -8.32 13.11 20.12
N TRP A 209 -8.11 13.56 18.89
CA TRP A 209 -8.43 12.75 17.71
C TRP A 209 -7.50 11.55 17.52
N LEU A 210 -6.35 11.53 18.17
CA LEU A 210 -5.51 10.35 18.23
C LEU A 210 -6.24 9.19 18.92
N ASN A 211 -7.15 9.46 19.86
CA ASN A 211 -7.87 8.40 20.58
C ASN A 211 -9.09 7.85 19.82
N ALA A 212 -9.36 8.33 18.60
CA ALA A 212 -10.52 7.93 17.80
C ALA A 212 -10.32 6.59 17.04
N GLY A 213 -9.20 5.89 17.24
CA GLY A 213 -8.89 4.61 16.59
C GLY A 213 -8.55 4.69 15.10
N THR A 214 -8.67 5.88 14.48
CA THR A 214 -8.30 6.15 13.10
C THR A 214 -6.77 6.21 12.96
N PRO A 215 -6.14 5.47 12.02
CA PRO A 215 -4.72 5.61 11.71
C PRO A 215 -4.31 7.06 11.44
N VAL A 216 -3.13 7.43 11.93
CA VAL A 216 -2.61 8.80 11.82
C VAL A 216 -1.25 8.81 11.14
N VAL A 217 -1.09 9.76 10.22
CA VAL A 217 0.19 10.11 9.61
C VAL A 217 0.43 11.61 9.77
N LEU A 218 1.60 11.99 10.26
CA LEU A 218 2.07 13.38 10.31
C LEU A 218 3.25 13.49 9.36
N GLY A 219 3.25 14.47 8.47
CA GLY A 219 4.39 14.74 7.59
C GLY A 219 4.67 16.23 7.54
N GLY A 220 5.94 16.61 7.58
CA GLY A 220 6.31 18.01 7.34
C GLY A 220 7.61 18.43 7.95
N ASP A 221 7.78 19.75 8.07
CA ASP A 221 8.94 20.41 8.62
C ASP A 221 8.72 20.68 10.12
N PHE A 222 9.38 19.88 10.95
CA PHE A 222 9.24 19.93 12.40
C PHE A 222 10.25 20.87 13.07
N ASN A 223 11.20 21.44 12.33
CA ASN A 223 12.08 22.48 12.86
C ASN A 223 12.73 22.21 14.25
N PRO A 224 13.18 20.97 14.59
CA PRO A 224 13.70 20.69 15.93
C PRO A 224 15.00 21.46 16.21
N VAL A 225 15.19 21.98 17.43
CA VAL A 225 16.40 22.76 17.80
C VAL A 225 17.21 22.07 18.90
N ASN A 226 18.51 21.86 18.68
CA ASN A 226 19.41 21.28 19.69
C ASN A 226 19.98 22.35 20.62
N ARG A 227 19.72 22.20 21.94
CA ARG A 227 20.07 23.19 22.97
C ARG A 227 21.32 22.85 23.79
N ASN A 228 21.89 21.65 23.65
CA ASN A 228 22.84 21.09 24.64
C ASN A 228 24.30 20.98 24.19
N GLY A 229 24.73 21.51 23.03
CA GLY A 229 25.97 20.99 22.42
C GLY A 229 26.88 21.92 21.60
N GLY A 230 26.88 23.24 21.80
CA GLY A 230 27.98 24.08 21.30
C GLY A 230 28.32 23.98 19.80
N GLY A 231 27.36 23.64 18.92
CA GLY A 231 27.60 23.69 17.47
C GLY A 231 26.93 22.65 16.56
N ARG A 232 25.76 22.08 16.88
CA ARG A 232 24.91 21.49 15.84
C ARG A 232 23.53 22.13 15.88
N ALA A 233 23.30 23.08 14.99
CA ALA A 233 21.96 23.56 14.67
C ALA A 233 21.13 22.35 14.20
N GLN A 234 19.87 22.25 14.63
CA GLN A 234 18.88 21.37 14.00
C GLN A 234 19.27 19.88 13.93
N SER A 235 19.34 19.24 15.12
CA SER A 235 19.83 17.87 15.26
C SER A 235 18.71 16.89 15.59
N PRO A 236 18.77 15.64 15.08
CA PRO A 236 17.88 14.54 15.49
C PRO A 236 17.92 14.23 17.01
N ARG A 237 18.86 14.82 17.75
CA ARG A 237 18.94 14.69 19.22
C ARG A 237 18.13 15.75 20.00
N SER A 238 17.46 16.69 19.33
CA SER A 238 16.62 17.69 20.02
C SER A 238 15.55 17.04 20.90
N SER A 239 15.35 17.56 22.11
CA SER A 239 14.24 17.14 22.99
C SER A 239 12.87 17.58 22.47
N ASP A 240 12.81 18.41 21.43
CA ASP A 240 11.54 18.99 20.95
C ASP A 240 10.55 17.94 20.45
N LEU A 241 11.06 16.83 19.94
CA LEU A 241 10.25 15.73 19.46
C LEU A 241 10.01 14.65 20.52
N ASP A 242 10.58 14.76 21.73
CA ASP A 242 10.32 13.83 22.84
C ASP A 242 8.82 13.53 23.07
N PRO A 243 7.88 14.51 22.88
CA PRO A 243 6.45 14.24 22.99
C PRO A 243 5.91 13.11 22.09
N PHE A 244 6.56 12.81 20.95
CA PHE A 244 6.15 11.72 20.06
C PHE A 244 6.71 10.35 20.47
N TYR A 245 7.92 10.28 21.05
CA TYR A 245 8.68 9.02 21.23
C TYR A 245 8.82 8.51 22.66
N ARG A 246 9.01 9.38 23.67
CA ARG A 246 9.57 8.98 24.97
C ARG A 246 8.56 9.08 26.11
N PRO A 247 7.76 8.03 26.40
CA PRO A 247 6.86 7.98 27.55
C PRO A 247 7.53 8.31 28.88
N ALA A 248 8.76 7.84 29.08
CA ALA A 248 9.54 8.11 30.29
C ALA A 248 9.85 9.60 30.51
N LEU A 249 9.80 10.42 29.45
CA LEU A 249 9.99 11.88 29.50
C LEU A 249 8.67 12.64 29.31
N GLY A 250 7.53 11.98 29.47
CA GLY A 250 6.20 12.58 29.33
C GLY A 250 5.68 12.67 27.89
N GLY A 251 6.33 12.02 26.93
CA GLY A 251 5.80 11.81 25.59
C GLY A 251 4.76 10.70 25.52
N THR A 252 4.13 10.53 24.35
CA THR A 252 3.14 9.46 24.17
C THR A 252 3.77 8.14 23.75
N GLY A 253 4.94 8.18 23.09
CA GLY A 253 5.57 6.98 22.50
C GLY A 253 4.72 6.31 21.44
N ARG A 254 3.76 7.06 20.88
CA ARG A 254 2.74 6.52 19.98
C ARG A 254 3.20 6.49 18.53
N PHE A 255 4.20 7.29 18.19
CA PHE A 255 4.63 7.43 16.80
C PHE A 255 5.96 6.73 16.57
N ILE A 256 6.07 6.12 15.39
CA ILE A 256 7.33 5.68 14.81
C ILE A 256 7.68 6.73 13.76
N GLU A 257 8.92 7.22 13.77
CA GLU A 257 9.44 7.99 12.63
C GLU A 257 9.88 7.03 11.54
N ALA A 258 9.57 7.38 10.29
CA ALA A 258 9.80 6.49 9.15
C ALA A 258 11.27 6.21 8.82
N ASP A 259 12.21 7.04 9.28
CA ASP A 259 13.66 6.87 9.09
C ASP A 259 14.36 6.08 10.21
N GLU A 260 13.68 5.78 11.32
CA GLU A 260 14.34 5.20 12.50
C GLU A 260 14.75 3.73 12.31
N THR A 261 14.56 3.18 11.12
CA THR A 261 15.00 1.83 10.74
C THR A 261 16.33 1.84 9.99
N ASP A 262 16.81 3.00 9.52
CA ASP A 262 18.09 3.11 8.84
C ASP A 262 19.26 3.22 9.83
N SER A 263 19.72 2.04 10.26
CA SER A 263 20.82 1.92 11.23
C SER A 263 22.19 2.35 10.69
N ASP A 264 22.32 2.54 9.38
CA ASP A 264 23.60 2.96 8.78
C ASP A 264 23.90 4.42 9.12
N TYR A 265 22.86 5.25 9.21
CA TYR A 265 22.95 6.65 9.65
C TYR A 265 22.76 6.85 11.16
N PHE A 266 22.73 5.76 11.93
CA PHE A 266 22.79 5.86 13.37
C PHE A 266 24.14 6.40 13.83
N ASP A 267 24.09 7.49 14.60
CA ASP A 267 25.28 7.96 15.31
C ASP A 267 25.75 6.93 16.36
N ALA A 268 26.94 7.13 16.92
CA ALA A 268 27.53 6.20 17.89
C ALA A 268 26.68 6.00 19.14
N GLY A 269 25.96 7.04 19.62
CA GLY A 269 25.09 6.91 20.78
C GLY A 269 23.85 6.09 20.47
N CYS A 270 23.33 6.21 19.25
CA CYS A 270 22.17 5.47 18.76
C CYS A 270 22.47 3.97 18.62
N LYS A 271 23.64 3.64 18.08
CA LYS A 271 24.13 2.25 17.98
C LYS A 271 24.29 1.57 19.33
N THR A 272 24.40 2.34 20.41
CA THR A 272 24.52 1.83 21.79
C THR A 272 23.25 2.03 22.64
N ASP A 273 22.17 2.58 22.06
CA ASP A 273 20.93 2.81 22.79
C ASP A 273 20.22 1.47 23.04
N PRO A 274 19.87 1.13 24.30
CA PRO A 274 19.16 -0.11 24.60
C PRO A 274 17.75 -0.15 24.01
N LEU A 275 17.21 0.98 23.52
CA LEU A 275 15.94 1.09 22.82
C LEU A 275 16.15 1.75 21.44
N PRO A 276 16.57 0.99 20.41
CA PRO A 276 16.82 1.52 19.06
C PRO A 276 15.62 2.26 18.45
N VAL A 277 14.39 1.82 18.75
CA VAL A 277 13.12 2.45 18.32
C VAL A 277 12.84 3.82 18.95
N SER A 278 13.69 4.29 19.86
CA SER A 278 13.64 5.66 20.41
C SER A 278 14.75 6.55 19.82
N CYS A 279 15.49 6.00 18.85
CA CYS A 279 16.56 6.70 18.20
C CYS A 279 16.08 7.42 16.95
N ARG A 280 16.17 8.75 17.04
CA ARG A 280 15.73 9.69 16.01
C ARG A 280 16.81 10.01 14.98
N SER A 281 17.91 9.26 14.99
CA SER A 281 19.04 9.47 14.06
C SER A 281 18.62 8.96 12.69
N GLY A 282 18.95 9.69 11.64
CA GLY A 282 18.71 9.27 10.27
C GLY A 282 19.29 10.29 9.31
N GLU A 283 18.98 10.16 8.02
CA GLU A 283 19.54 10.99 6.97
C GLU A 283 19.11 12.46 7.11
N PHE A 284 19.90 13.33 6.48
CA PHE A 284 19.61 14.76 6.50
C PHE A 284 18.53 15.12 5.47
N THR A 285 17.55 15.91 5.90
CA THR A 285 16.44 16.39 5.07
C THR A 285 16.55 17.88 4.72
N HIS A 286 17.57 18.56 5.25
CA HIS A 286 17.82 19.98 5.01
C HIS A 286 19.32 20.27 4.88
N ARG A 287 19.68 21.27 4.07
CA ARG A 287 21.07 21.76 3.98
C ARG A 287 21.17 23.17 4.55
N SER A 288 21.71 23.30 5.77
CA SER A 288 21.84 24.57 6.46
C SER A 288 23.02 25.40 5.99
N TRP A 289 22.74 26.60 5.48
CA TRP A 289 23.75 27.56 5.01
C TRP A 289 24.53 28.24 6.15
N SER A 290 23.91 28.46 7.31
CA SER A 290 24.53 29.22 8.41
C SER A 290 25.68 28.48 9.10
N ALA A 291 25.76 27.16 8.93
CA ALA A 291 26.81 26.31 9.52
C ALA A 291 27.60 25.49 8.49
N GLY A 292 27.20 25.44 7.22
CA GLY A 292 27.81 24.54 6.24
C GLY A 292 27.62 23.06 6.55
N THR A 293 26.57 22.72 7.32
CA THR A 293 26.27 21.37 7.80
C THR A 293 24.85 20.97 7.41
N GLU A 294 24.67 19.72 7.02
CA GLU A 294 23.35 19.13 6.77
C GLU A 294 22.59 18.93 8.11
N ALA A 295 21.25 19.00 8.07
CA ALA A 295 20.34 18.97 9.22
C ALA A 295 19.12 18.10 8.94
N LYS A 296 18.46 17.64 10.01
CA LYS A 296 17.21 16.86 9.92
C LYS A 296 16.05 17.70 10.43
N LEU A 297 15.22 18.16 9.51
CA LEU A 297 14.09 19.06 9.76
C LEU A 297 12.75 18.45 9.39
N ASP A 298 12.72 17.71 8.29
CA ASP A 298 11.53 17.02 7.84
C ASP A 298 11.40 15.64 8.45
N TYR A 299 10.18 15.31 8.87
CA TYR A 299 9.83 14.03 9.47
C TYR A 299 8.52 13.51 8.88
N ILE A 300 8.41 12.18 8.85
CA ILE A 300 7.16 11.46 8.62
C ILE A 300 6.97 10.55 9.83
N PHE A 301 5.88 10.78 10.55
CA PHE A 301 5.46 10.02 11.71
C PHE A 301 4.22 9.22 11.39
N VAL A 302 4.22 7.94 11.77
CA VAL A 302 3.06 7.06 11.64
C VAL A 302 2.66 6.51 13.01
N ASP A 303 1.36 6.28 13.22
CA ASP A 303 0.84 5.67 14.44
C ASP A 303 1.35 4.22 14.58
N ALA A 304 2.18 3.97 15.60
CA ALA A 304 2.86 2.70 15.84
C ALA A 304 1.91 1.51 16.00
N ALA A 305 0.68 1.75 16.49
CA ALA A 305 -0.31 0.69 16.64
C ALA A 305 -1.00 0.33 15.31
N ARG A 306 -0.87 1.18 14.29
CA ARG A 306 -1.64 1.10 13.04
C ARG A 306 -0.78 0.91 11.81
N PHE A 307 0.52 1.16 11.91
CA PHE A 307 1.49 0.95 10.85
C PHE A 307 2.66 0.09 11.31
N LYS A 308 3.19 -0.69 10.37
CA LYS A 308 4.42 -1.49 10.47
C LYS A 308 5.26 -1.29 9.20
N ASN A 309 6.44 -1.90 9.18
CA ASN A 309 7.36 -1.90 8.03
C ASN A 309 7.59 -0.48 7.49
N VAL A 310 7.90 0.42 8.42
CA VAL A 310 8.02 1.84 8.14
C VAL A 310 9.43 2.12 7.62
N VAL A 311 9.51 2.77 6.47
CA VAL A 311 10.76 3.15 5.80
C VAL A 311 10.62 4.56 5.21
N ALA A 312 11.72 5.29 5.11
CA ALA A 312 11.75 6.57 4.42
C ALA A 312 13.15 6.90 3.92
N ASP A 313 13.22 7.84 2.98
CA ASP A 313 14.49 8.30 2.39
C ASP A 313 14.33 9.72 1.77
N PRO A 314 15.19 10.70 2.13
CA PRO A 314 15.33 11.98 1.43
C PRO A 314 15.90 11.85 0.00
N GLN A 315 15.12 12.38 -0.95
CA GLN A 315 15.53 12.42 -2.35
C GLN A 315 16.48 13.58 -2.65
N LEU A 316 17.22 13.45 -3.76
CA LEU A 316 18.12 14.51 -4.23
C LEU A 316 17.42 15.87 -4.32
N ARG A 317 17.99 16.84 -3.61
CA ARG A 317 17.51 18.23 -3.55
C ARG A 317 17.62 18.93 -4.91
N ASP A 318 16.55 19.59 -5.33
CA ASP A 318 16.59 20.61 -6.38
C ASP A 318 16.65 21.99 -5.71
N SER A 319 17.82 22.62 -5.75
CA SER A 319 18.07 23.89 -5.05
C SER A 319 17.31 25.09 -5.62
N ARG A 320 16.70 24.94 -6.80
CA ARG A 320 15.81 25.95 -7.37
C ARG A 320 14.43 25.91 -6.71
N ILE A 321 14.05 24.74 -6.20
CA ILE A 321 12.73 24.47 -5.63
C ILE A 321 12.75 24.74 -4.12
N SER A 322 13.70 24.14 -3.41
CA SER A 322 13.76 24.22 -1.95
C SER A 322 15.17 23.97 -1.40
N ASP A 323 15.46 24.48 -0.21
CA ASP A 323 16.60 24.06 0.61
C ASP A 323 16.34 22.76 1.38
N HIS A 324 15.08 22.30 1.42
CA HIS A 324 14.69 20.98 1.90
C HIS A 324 14.77 19.92 0.79
N TYR A 325 15.07 18.70 1.20
CA TYR A 325 15.08 17.52 0.36
C TYR A 325 13.63 16.98 0.30
N PRO A 326 13.09 16.60 -0.87
CA PRO A 326 11.82 15.90 -0.91
C PRO A 326 11.92 14.60 -0.10
N TYR A 327 11.05 14.38 0.86
CA TYR A 327 11.17 13.26 1.78
C TYR A 327 10.08 12.22 1.50
N ARG A 328 10.48 11.02 1.08
CA ARG A 328 9.57 9.93 0.74
C ARG A 328 9.50 8.95 1.89
N GLY A 329 8.29 8.62 2.31
CA GLY A 329 8.06 7.55 3.29
C GLY A 329 7.14 6.48 2.73
N ALA A 330 7.17 5.31 3.34
CA ALA A 330 6.21 4.25 3.12
C ALA A 330 5.97 3.47 4.41
N ALA A 331 4.78 2.90 4.55
CA ALA A 331 4.43 1.99 5.61
C ALA A 331 3.31 1.05 5.15
N THR A 332 3.01 0.06 5.97
CA THR A 332 1.87 -0.82 5.77
C THR A 332 0.98 -0.81 6.99
N PHE A 333 -0.33 -0.88 6.76
CA PHE A 333 -1.26 -1.00 7.85
C PHE A 333 -1.02 -2.29 8.63
N SER A 334 -0.96 -2.22 9.95
CA SER A 334 -0.54 -3.36 10.79
C SER A 334 -1.40 -4.61 10.66
N HIS A 335 -2.64 -4.50 10.16
CA HIS A 335 -3.53 -5.64 9.91
C HIS A 335 -3.34 -6.28 8.52
N CYS A 336 -2.49 -5.69 7.68
CA CYS A 336 -2.12 -6.19 6.37
C CYS A 336 -0.80 -6.99 6.38
N ASN A 337 -0.29 -7.35 7.55
CA ASN A 337 1.07 -7.84 7.76
C ASN A 337 1.30 -9.31 7.39
N GLY A 338 0.45 -9.89 6.53
CA GLY A 338 0.69 -11.21 5.93
C GLY A 338 0.63 -12.42 6.86
N GLU A 339 0.50 -12.25 8.18
CA GLU A 339 0.58 -13.36 9.14
C GLU A 339 -0.47 -14.45 8.82
N ALA A 340 0.01 -15.69 8.64
CA ALA A 340 -0.84 -16.85 8.47
C ALA A 340 -1.65 -17.08 9.75
N ASP A 341 -2.94 -16.75 9.70
CA ASP A 341 -3.85 -16.93 10.83
C ASP A 341 -4.63 -18.26 10.75
N GLY A 342 -4.29 -19.10 9.77
CA GLY A 342 -4.87 -20.42 9.52
C GLY A 342 -6.28 -20.38 8.97
N LYS A 343 -6.77 -19.22 8.50
CA LYS A 343 -8.11 -19.05 7.94
C LYS A 343 -8.05 -18.84 6.44
N ALA A 344 -9.11 -19.29 5.76
CA ALA A 344 -9.30 -19.02 4.35
C ALA A 344 -9.61 -17.53 4.12
N ASP A 345 -8.80 -16.88 3.29
CA ASP A 345 -9.01 -15.51 2.86
C ASP A 345 -9.65 -15.43 1.48
N MET A 346 -10.00 -14.22 1.05
CA MET A 346 -10.48 -13.94 -0.29
C MET A 346 -9.54 -12.96 -0.99
N LEU A 347 -9.18 -13.27 -2.24
CA LEU A 347 -8.59 -12.28 -3.13
C LEU A 347 -9.67 -11.65 -4.02
N ARG A 348 -9.51 -10.37 -4.32
CA ARG A 348 -10.39 -9.63 -5.23
C ARG A 348 -9.57 -8.78 -6.16
N ARG A 349 -9.81 -8.91 -7.46
CA ARG A 349 -9.32 -7.96 -8.45
C ARG A 349 -10.36 -6.88 -8.70
N ASP A 350 -9.99 -5.63 -8.49
CA ASP A 350 -10.87 -4.50 -8.78
C ASP A 350 -10.81 -4.05 -10.25
N ALA A 351 -11.65 -3.08 -10.62
CA ALA A 351 -11.76 -2.58 -11.99
C ALA A 351 -10.50 -1.86 -12.49
N SER A 352 -9.62 -1.39 -11.59
CA SER A 352 -8.31 -0.84 -11.93
C SER A 352 -7.25 -1.92 -12.15
N GLY A 353 -7.54 -3.18 -11.84
CA GLY A 353 -6.59 -4.27 -11.88
C GLY A 353 -5.69 -4.33 -10.64
N ASP A 354 -6.10 -3.72 -9.53
CA ASP A 354 -5.45 -3.93 -8.24
C ASP A 354 -6.00 -5.20 -7.58
N LEU A 355 -5.11 -5.95 -6.90
CA LEU A 355 -5.44 -7.16 -6.17
C LEU A 355 -5.52 -6.85 -4.67
N TRP A 356 -6.61 -7.32 -4.06
CA TRP A 356 -6.98 -7.03 -2.68
C TRP A 356 -7.21 -8.32 -1.91
N ARG A 357 -6.65 -8.45 -0.71
CA ARG A 357 -6.91 -9.53 0.24
C ARG A 357 -7.94 -9.09 1.26
N HIS A 358 -9.00 -9.86 1.40
CA HIS A 358 -10.00 -9.74 2.47
C HIS A 358 -9.80 -10.91 3.43
N PHE A 359 -9.56 -10.62 4.70
CA PHE A 359 -9.25 -11.65 5.69
C PHE A 359 -10.49 -12.41 6.14
N GLY A 360 -10.40 -13.73 6.23
CA GLY A 360 -11.40 -14.60 6.81
C GLY A 360 -11.55 -14.42 8.32
N ARG A 361 -12.74 -14.72 8.83
CA ARG A 361 -13.03 -14.83 10.26
C ARG A 361 -13.53 -16.23 10.57
N ALA A 362 -13.38 -16.63 11.84
CA ALA A 362 -13.78 -17.97 12.29
C ALA A 362 -15.30 -18.24 12.18
N ASP A 363 -16.12 -17.20 11.99
CA ASP A 363 -17.56 -17.32 11.73
C ASP A 363 -17.89 -17.40 10.23
N GLY A 364 -16.87 -17.49 9.37
CA GLY A 364 -16.99 -17.49 7.91
C GLY A 364 -17.26 -16.13 7.27
N SER A 365 -17.27 -15.04 8.04
CA SER A 365 -17.36 -13.68 7.50
C SER A 365 -16.01 -13.14 7.02
N LEU A 366 -16.03 -12.13 6.15
CA LEU A 366 -14.82 -11.45 5.69
C LEU A 366 -14.60 -10.10 6.40
N ALA A 367 -13.33 -9.74 6.61
CA ALA A 367 -12.93 -8.44 7.11
C ALA A 367 -13.45 -7.29 6.24
N ALA A 368 -13.92 -6.22 6.89
CA ALA A 368 -14.51 -5.07 6.22
C ALA A 368 -13.45 -4.24 5.48
N ASP A 369 -12.25 -4.15 6.05
CA ASP A 369 -11.13 -3.42 5.48
C ASP A 369 -10.18 -4.42 4.78
N PRO A 370 -10.08 -4.40 3.44
CA PRO A 370 -9.13 -5.23 2.71
C PRO A 370 -7.74 -4.60 2.65
N CYS A 371 -6.75 -5.42 2.32
CA CYS A 371 -5.37 -4.99 2.09
C CYS A 371 -5.00 -5.12 0.63
N LYS A 372 -4.37 -4.09 0.07
CA LYS A 372 -3.85 -4.16 -1.29
C LYS A 372 -2.60 -5.03 -1.31
N VAL A 373 -2.65 -6.15 -2.03
CA VAL A 373 -1.55 -7.11 -2.15
C VAL A 373 -0.94 -7.13 -3.56
N GLY A 374 -1.44 -6.32 -4.48
CA GLY A 374 -0.82 -6.19 -5.80
C GLY A 374 -1.48 -5.15 -6.70
N ALA A 375 -0.80 -4.83 -7.80
CA ALA A 375 -1.26 -3.87 -8.81
C ALA A 375 -0.93 -4.37 -10.22
N GLY A 376 -1.69 -3.93 -11.22
CA GLY A 376 -1.42 -4.26 -12.63
C GLY A 376 -1.87 -5.67 -13.04
N TRP A 377 -2.72 -6.31 -12.24
CA TRP A 377 -3.29 -7.63 -12.51
C TRP A 377 -4.28 -7.65 -13.67
N SER A 378 -4.59 -6.51 -14.29
CA SER A 378 -5.44 -6.44 -15.49
C SER A 378 -4.83 -7.13 -16.72
N ILE A 379 -3.52 -7.40 -16.71
CA ILE A 379 -2.85 -8.19 -17.75
C ILE A 379 -3.27 -9.66 -17.75
N MET A 380 -3.78 -10.16 -16.62
CA MET A 380 -4.21 -11.53 -16.46
C MET A 380 -5.66 -11.70 -16.95
N ASN A 381 -5.91 -12.62 -17.86
CA ASN A 381 -7.27 -13.01 -18.22
C ASN A 381 -7.92 -13.89 -17.15
N ARG A 382 -7.13 -14.71 -16.46
CA ARG A 382 -7.57 -15.63 -15.39
C ARG A 382 -6.57 -15.60 -14.26
N ILE A 383 -7.05 -15.73 -13.02
CA ILE A 383 -6.25 -15.85 -11.81
C ILE A 383 -6.95 -16.89 -10.94
N VAL A 384 -6.19 -17.79 -10.32
CA VAL A 384 -6.68 -18.82 -9.43
C VAL A 384 -5.74 -18.98 -8.24
N ARG A 385 -6.29 -19.17 -7.05
CA ARG A 385 -5.54 -19.59 -5.86
C ARG A 385 -5.30 -21.09 -5.93
N ALA A 386 -4.06 -21.53 -5.78
CA ALA A 386 -3.68 -22.93 -5.99
C ALA A 386 -3.22 -23.64 -4.71
N GLY A 387 -3.35 -22.98 -3.55
CA GLY A 387 -2.77 -23.47 -2.30
C GLY A 387 -1.25 -23.38 -2.33
N ASP A 388 -0.61 -24.09 -1.40
CA ASP A 388 0.86 -24.18 -1.28
C ASP A 388 1.39 -25.28 -2.23
N VAL A 389 1.65 -24.87 -3.48
CA VAL A 389 2.09 -25.76 -4.57
C VAL A 389 3.58 -26.09 -4.41
N ASP A 390 4.40 -25.11 -4.04
CA ASP A 390 5.85 -25.28 -3.91
C ASP A 390 6.33 -25.75 -2.52
N LYS A 391 5.40 -25.87 -1.57
CA LYS A 391 5.57 -26.46 -0.23
C LYS A 391 6.42 -25.60 0.68
N ASP A 392 6.37 -24.29 0.51
CA ASP A 392 7.08 -23.32 1.34
C ASP A 392 6.24 -22.83 2.54
N GLY A 393 4.96 -23.17 2.57
CA GLY A 393 4.01 -22.82 3.63
C GLY A 393 3.19 -21.56 3.36
N ASP A 394 3.45 -20.88 2.25
CA ASP A 394 2.69 -19.73 1.77
C ASP A 394 1.79 -20.14 0.59
N GLU A 395 0.76 -19.34 0.31
CA GLU A 395 -0.18 -19.67 -0.75
C GLU A 395 0.25 -19.13 -2.12
N ASP A 396 0.13 -19.97 -3.13
CA ASP A 396 0.48 -19.65 -4.52
C ASP A 396 -0.72 -19.32 -5.41
N LEU A 397 -0.45 -18.56 -6.49
CA LEU A 397 -1.41 -18.37 -7.58
C LEU A 397 -0.89 -18.91 -8.91
N TYR A 398 -1.86 -19.26 -9.77
CA TYR A 398 -1.64 -19.28 -11.21
C TYR A 398 -2.42 -18.18 -11.92
N GLY A 399 -1.83 -17.62 -12.97
CA GLY A 399 -2.47 -16.64 -13.85
C GLY A 399 -2.28 -16.99 -15.32
N ILE A 400 -3.30 -16.75 -16.14
CA ILE A 400 -3.17 -16.80 -17.61
C ILE A 400 -3.27 -15.38 -18.13
N ASP A 401 -2.27 -14.92 -18.88
CA ASP A 401 -2.22 -13.56 -19.39
C ASP A 401 -3.04 -13.34 -20.69
N GLY A 402 -3.03 -12.11 -21.17
CA GLY A 402 -3.61 -11.69 -22.46
C GLY A 402 -3.08 -12.45 -23.69
N ALA A 403 -1.85 -12.95 -23.63
CA ALA A 403 -1.20 -13.70 -24.71
C ALA A 403 -1.47 -15.22 -24.62
N GLY A 404 -2.07 -15.69 -23.53
CA GLY A 404 -2.28 -17.11 -23.27
C GLY A 404 -1.03 -17.80 -22.72
N ASP A 405 -0.18 -17.07 -22.03
CA ASP A 405 0.92 -17.62 -21.24
C ASP A 405 0.45 -17.90 -19.80
N LEU A 406 0.88 -19.04 -19.26
CA LEU A 406 0.60 -19.44 -17.87
C LEU A 406 1.76 -18.98 -16.98
N TYR A 407 1.43 -18.30 -15.90
CA TYR A 407 2.33 -17.80 -14.89
C TYR A 407 2.04 -18.45 -13.54
N PHE A 408 3.11 -18.79 -12.82
CA PHE A 408 3.08 -19.18 -11.42
C PHE A 408 3.58 -18.01 -10.57
N TYR A 409 2.86 -17.71 -9.51
CA TYR A 409 3.15 -16.67 -8.53
C TYR A 409 3.41 -17.36 -7.20
N PRO A 410 4.68 -17.59 -6.83
CA PRO A 410 5.01 -18.14 -5.52
C PRO A 410 4.49 -17.22 -4.42
N GLY A 411 3.92 -17.80 -3.38
CA GLY A 411 3.62 -17.11 -2.13
C GLY A 411 4.87 -16.43 -1.58
N ASP A 412 4.68 -15.34 -0.86
CA ASP A 412 5.76 -14.67 -0.15
C ASP A 412 5.20 -14.12 1.17
N PRO A 413 5.84 -14.39 2.30
CA PRO A 413 5.35 -13.93 3.61
C PRO A 413 5.53 -12.42 3.80
N THR A 414 6.11 -11.72 2.82
CA THR A 414 6.15 -10.26 2.76
C THR A 414 4.80 -9.67 2.37
N GLU A 415 4.70 -8.35 2.48
CA GLU A 415 3.46 -7.59 2.24
C GLU A 415 3.04 -7.56 0.77
N LEU A 416 3.95 -7.90 -0.14
CA LEU A 416 3.63 -8.06 -1.56
C LEU A 416 2.90 -9.37 -1.83
N PHE A 417 2.83 -10.27 -0.85
CA PHE A 417 2.12 -11.55 -0.83
C PHE A 417 2.61 -12.59 -1.85
N PHE A 418 3.35 -12.15 -2.87
CA PHE A 418 3.91 -13.00 -3.91
C PHE A 418 5.32 -12.58 -4.29
N ALA A 419 6.16 -13.57 -4.54
CA ALA A 419 7.48 -13.39 -5.11
C ALA A 419 7.39 -13.06 -6.62
N ALA A 420 8.54 -12.85 -7.25
CA ALA A 420 8.60 -12.58 -8.69
C ALA A 420 7.96 -13.74 -9.49
N PRO A 421 6.99 -13.46 -10.39
CA PRO A 421 6.28 -14.52 -11.10
C PRO A 421 7.15 -15.20 -12.15
N ARG A 422 6.84 -16.47 -12.41
CA ARG A 422 7.55 -17.33 -13.37
C ARG A 422 6.59 -17.72 -14.49
N LYS A 423 7.00 -17.53 -15.74
CA LYS A 423 6.26 -18.09 -16.88
C LYS A 423 6.49 -19.61 -16.92
N VAL A 424 5.43 -20.38 -16.74
CA VAL A 424 5.46 -21.85 -16.62
C VAL A 424 4.73 -22.57 -17.76
N GLY A 425 4.12 -21.82 -18.69
CA GLY A 425 3.52 -22.41 -19.89
C GLY A 425 3.15 -21.39 -20.97
N SER A 426 2.81 -21.91 -22.15
CA SER A 426 2.29 -21.16 -23.30
C SER A 426 1.16 -21.93 -23.98
N GLY A 427 0.30 -21.23 -24.73
CA GLY A 427 -0.81 -21.85 -25.47
C GLY A 427 -2.09 -22.06 -24.65
N TRP A 428 -2.24 -21.33 -23.55
CA TRP A 428 -3.38 -21.36 -22.63
C TRP A 428 -4.49 -20.39 -23.01
N GLY A 429 -4.35 -19.63 -24.10
CA GLY A 429 -5.31 -18.58 -24.49
C GLY A 429 -6.72 -19.08 -24.84
N ALA A 430 -6.88 -20.38 -25.09
CA ALA A 430 -8.19 -21.00 -25.32
C ALA A 430 -8.89 -21.48 -24.03
N VAL A 431 -8.27 -21.31 -22.86
CA VAL A 431 -8.86 -21.65 -21.57
C VAL A 431 -9.83 -20.56 -21.15
N ASP A 432 -11.10 -20.92 -20.98
CA ASP A 432 -12.14 -20.00 -20.53
C ASP A 432 -12.45 -20.13 -19.04
N THR A 433 -12.03 -21.22 -18.38
CA THR A 433 -12.17 -21.43 -16.93
C THR A 433 -10.94 -22.14 -16.39
N LEU A 434 -10.38 -21.60 -15.31
CA LEU A 434 -9.27 -22.17 -14.57
C LEU A 434 -9.64 -22.14 -13.08
N VAL A 435 -9.66 -23.31 -12.46
CA VAL A 435 -9.86 -23.49 -11.01
C VAL A 435 -8.79 -24.44 -10.47
N ALA A 436 -8.49 -24.39 -9.18
CA ALA A 436 -7.55 -25.31 -8.55
C ALA A 436 -8.28 -26.26 -7.62
N ASN A 437 -7.78 -27.47 -7.50
CA ASN A 437 -8.29 -28.51 -6.62
C ASN A 437 -7.11 -29.02 -5.75
N PRO A 438 -7.29 -29.26 -4.45
CA PRO A 438 -6.17 -29.61 -3.55
C PRO A 438 -5.29 -30.80 -3.96
N ASP A 439 -5.85 -31.86 -4.56
CA ASP A 439 -5.11 -33.04 -5.06
C ASP A 439 -6.11 -34.05 -5.67
N MET A 440 -6.34 -34.00 -6.99
CA MET A 440 -7.35 -34.85 -7.64
C MET A 440 -6.85 -36.28 -7.92
N ASP A 441 -5.55 -36.52 -8.01
CA ASP A 441 -5.00 -37.86 -8.32
C ASP A 441 -4.20 -38.53 -7.20
N GLY A 442 -4.13 -37.90 -6.03
CA GLY A 442 -3.48 -38.44 -4.84
C GLY A 442 -1.95 -38.32 -4.88
N ASP A 443 -1.39 -37.45 -5.72
CA ASP A 443 0.06 -37.27 -5.85
C ASP A 443 0.65 -36.30 -4.82
N ALA A 444 -0.19 -35.78 -3.92
CA ALA A 444 0.10 -34.80 -2.88
C ALA A 444 0.58 -33.44 -3.41
N ASN A 445 0.17 -33.07 -4.63
CA ASN A 445 0.31 -31.72 -5.17
C ASN A 445 -1.06 -31.21 -5.65
N PRO A 446 -1.33 -29.90 -5.53
CA PRO A 446 -2.54 -29.33 -6.09
C PRO A 446 -2.64 -29.51 -7.60
N ASP A 447 -3.85 -29.83 -8.07
CA ASP A 447 -4.17 -29.92 -9.49
C ASP A 447 -4.88 -28.65 -9.97
N LEU A 448 -4.62 -28.22 -11.20
CA LEU A 448 -5.50 -27.27 -11.88
C LEU A 448 -6.55 -28.02 -12.70
N ILE A 449 -7.74 -27.43 -12.81
CA ILE A 449 -8.78 -27.85 -13.74
C ILE A 449 -8.98 -26.73 -14.75
N ALA A 450 -8.69 -27.03 -16.00
CA ALA A 450 -8.75 -26.09 -17.11
C ALA A 450 -9.82 -26.51 -18.12
N ARG A 451 -10.83 -25.67 -18.32
CA ARG A 451 -11.80 -25.81 -19.40
C ARG A 451 -11.40 -24.96 -20.59
N PHE A 452 -11.40 -25.58 -21.75
CA PHE A 452 -11.15 -24.93 -23.03
C PHE A 452 -12.47 -24.53 -23.69
N THR A 453 -12.40 -23.51 -24.54
CA THR A 453 -13.54 -22.95 -25.29
C THR A 453 -14.29 -23.95 -26.20
N ASP A 454 -13.68 -25.10 -26.51
CA ASP A 454 -14.32 -26.21 -27.22
C ASP A 454 -15.14 -27.14 -26.29
N GLY A 455 -15.20 -26.81 -25.00
CA GLY A 455 -15.92 -27.55 -23.97
C GLY A 455 -15.15 -28.75 -23.41
N LYS A 456 -13.88 -28.95 -23.78
CA LYS A 456 -13.02 -29.96 -23.16
C LYS A 456 -12.50 -29.49 -21.81
N VAL A 457 -12.43 -30.41 -20.86
CA VAL A 457 -11.93 -30.16 -19.50
C VAL A 457 -10.75 -31.06 -19.24
N TYR A 458 -9.69 -30.45 -18.71
CA TYR A 458 -8.46 -31.14 -18.38
C TYR A 458 -8.15 -30.99 -16.90
N ARG A 459 -7.72 -32.08 -16.27
CA ARG A 459 -6.90 -32.04 -15.06
C ARG A 459 -5.45 -31.74 -15.46
N VAL A 460 -4.80 -30.88 -14.70
CA VAL A 460 -3.44 -30.43 -14.95
C VAL A 460 -2.66 -30.57 -13.63
N PRO A 461 -1.98 -31.72 -13.43
CA PRO A 461 -1.13 -31.89 -12.27
C PRO A 461 -0.02 -30.86 -12.26
N THR A 462 0.35 -30.39 -11.08
CA THR A 462 1.42 -29.41 -10.91
C THR A 462 2.64 -30.05 -10.27
N LYS A 463 3.77 -29.35 -10.36
CA LYS A 463 5.01 -29.73 -9.69
C LYS A 463 5.32 -28.70 -8.61
N PRO A 464 6.14 -29.06 -7.60
CA PRO A 464 6.62 -28.10 -6.61
C PRO A 464 7.43 -26.94 -7.20
N ASP A 465 7.90 -27.02 -8.45
CA ASP A 465 8.50 -25.88 -9.12
C ASP A 465 7.47 -25.01 -9.88
N GLY A 466 6.18 -25.20 -9.67
CA GLY A 466 5.10 -24.49 -10.34
C GLY A 466 4.89 -24.85 -11.81
N PHE A 467 5.66 -25.78 -12.40
CA PHE A 467 5.43 -26.20 -13.78
C PHE A 467 4.32 -27.26 -13.86
N PRO A 468 3.40 -27.15 -14.84
CA PRO A 468 2.40 -28.18 -15.06
C PRO A 468 3.01 -29.46 -15.65
N HIS A 469 2.46 -30.61 -15.27
CA HIS A 469 2.59 -31.87 -15.97
C HIS A 469 1.73 -31.90 -17.25
N PRO A 470 1.92 -32.90 -18.13
CA PRO A 470 1.01 -33.10 -19.26
C PRO A 470 -0.45 -33.21 -18.80
N LYS A 471 -1.30 -32.38 -19.38
CA LYS A 471 -2.73 -32.34 -19.07
C LYS A 471 -3.46 -33.65 -19.43
N VAL A 472 -4.42 -34.06 -18.61
CA VAL A 472 -5.24 -35.26 -18.78
C VAL A 472 -6.69 -34.85 -19.06
N GLU A 473 -7.27 -35.29 -20.18
CA GLU A 473 -8.67 -34.98 -20.51
C GLU A 473 -9.60 -35.76 -19.56
N ILE A 474 -10.43 -35.05 -18.80
CA ILE A 474 -11.32 -35.64 -17.79
C ILE A 474 -12.80 -35.49 -18.16
N ALA A 475 -13.14 -34.55 -19.05
CA ALA A 475 -14.48 -34.40 -19.58
C ALA A 475 -14.51 -33.66 -20.92
N ALA A 476 -15.64 -33.76 -21.63
CA ALA A 476 -15.92 -33.03 -22.85
C ALA A 476 -17.40 -32.60 -22.91
N GLY A 477 -17.73 -31.61 -23.74
CA GLY A 477 -19.10 -31.13 -23.90
C GLY A 477 -19.55 -30.15 -22.81
N TRP A 478 -18.63 -29.62 -22.01
CA TRP A 478 -18.94 -28.76 -20.84
C TRP A 478 -19.20 -27.29 -21.19
N GLN A 479 -19.32 -26.95 -22.48
CA GLN A 479 -19.82 -25.63 -22.92
C GLN A 479 -21.27 -25.36 -22.51
N ILE A 480 -22.00 -26.39 -22.04
CA ILE A 480 -23.35 -26.25 -21.47
C ILE A 480 -23.34 -25.59 -20.09
N TYR A 481 -22.19 -25.61 -19.40
CA TYR A 481 -22.02 -25.03 -18.08
C TYR A 481 -21.47 -23.60 -18.19
N ASP A 482 -22.01 -22.67 -17.41
CA ASP A 482 -21.50 -21.31 -17.34
C ASP A 482 -20.48 -21.12 -16.20
N THR A 483 -20.47 -22.04 -15.23
CA THR A 483 -19.57 -22.03 -14.07
C THR A 483 -19.03 -23.44 -13.83
N VAL A 484 -17.74 -23.54 -13.49
CA VAL A 484 -17.08 -24.77 -13.02
C VAL A 484 -16.30 -24.42 -11.74
N LEU A 485 -16.41 -25.24 -10.71
CA LEU A 485 -15.78 -25.03 -9.40
C LEU A 485 -15.09 -26.32 -8.94
N ALA A 486 -14.01 -26.18 -8.18
CA ALA A 486 -13.24 -27.29 -7.62
C ALA A 486 -13.11 -27.15 -6.09
N PRO A 487 -14.20 -27.40 -5.34
CA PRO A 487 -14.25 -27.19 -3.90
C PRO A 487 -13.41 -28.18 -3.09
N GLY A 488 -12.93 -29.27 -3.69
CA GLY A 488 -12.39 -30.38 -2.94
C GLY A 488 -13.47 -31.44 -2.70
N ASN A 489 -13.33 -32.23 -1.66
CA ASN A 489 -14.24 -33.33 -1.36
C ASN A 489 -15.51 -32.85 -0.63
N ILE A 490 -16.61 -32.75 -1.38
CA ILE A 490 -17.93 -32.44 -0.83
C ILE A 490 -18.70 -33.72 -0.52
N GLY A 491 -18.48 -34.77 -1.32
CA GLY A 491 -19.23 -36.01 -1.26
C GLY A 491 -18.92 -36.89 -0.05
N GLY A 492 -17.84 -36.58 0.68
CA GLY A 492 -17.41 -37.30 1.87
C GLY A 492 -16.67 -38.61 1.58
N ASP A 493 -16.27 -38.85 0.32
CA ASP A 493 -15.42 -39.98 -0.05
C ASP A 493 -13.92 -39.64 0.09
N SER A 494 -13.00 -40.26 -0.66
CA SER A 494 -11.57 -39.94 -0.59
C SER A 494 -11.05 -39.09 -1.75
N SER A 495 -11.89 -38.81 -2.76
CA SER A 495 -11.49 -38.13 -4.00
C SER A 495 -12.13 -36.74 -4.04
N PRO A 496 -11.40 -35.70 -4.44
CA PRO A 496 -12.02 -34.39 -4.62
C PRO A 496 -13.07 -34.34 -5.74
N ASP A 497 -14.04 -33.46 -5.58
CA ASP A 497 -15.16 -33.31 -6.48
C ASP A 497 -15.07 -32.04 -7.34
N VAL A 498 -15.90 -32.01 -8.39
CA VAL A 498 -16.10 -30.83 -9.24
C VAL A 498 -17.58 -30.47 -9.28
N LEU A 499 -17.88 -29.19 -9.15
CA LEU A 499 -19.23 -28.66 -9.36
C LEU A 499 -19.30 -27.95 -10.69
N ALA A 500 -20.45 -28.06 -11.34
CA ALA A 500 -20.76 -27.32 -12.56
C ALA A 500 -22.16 -26.73 -12.50
N ARG A 501 -22.31 -25.47 -12.92
CA ARG A 501 -23.60 -24.79 -13.01
C ARG A 501 -23.93 -24.51 -14.47
N ASN A 502 -25.18 -24.69 -14.87
CA ASN A 502 -25.65 -24.23 -16.18
C ASN A 502 -26.35 -22.86 -16.10
N SER A 503 -26.60 -22.25 -17.26
CA SER A 503 -27.24 -20.93 -17.34
C SER A 503 -28.70 -20.90 -16.85
N ALA A 504 -29.36 -22.05 -16.71
CA ALA A 504 -30.67 -22.17 -16.09
C ALA A 504 -30.61 -22.16 -14.54
N GLY A 505 -29.40 -22.12 -13.96
CA GLY A 505 -29.18 -22.11 -12.52
C GLY A 505 -29.26 -23.50 -11.88
N GLU A 506 -29.17 -24.58 -12.66
CA GLU A 506 -29.04 -25.94 -12.14
C GLU A 506 -27.58 -26.20 -11.73
N LEU A 507 -27.39 -26.79 -10.56
CA LEU A 507 -26.08 -27.15 -10.01
C LEU A 507 -25.90 -28.67 -10.07
N PHE A 508 -24.76 -29.11 -10.59
CA PHE A 508 -24.40 -30.50 -10.78
C PHE A 508 -23.12 -30.81 -10.01
N LEU A 509 -23.13 -31.94 -9.30
CA LEU A 509 -21.98 -32.57 -8.66
C LEU A 509 -21.41 -33.64 -9.58
N HIS A 510 -20.11 -33.55 -9.85
CA HIS A 510 -19.31 -34.57 -10.49
C HIS A 510 -18.35 -35.12 -9.45
N THR A 511 -18.64 -36.31 -8.92
CA THR A 511 -17.77 -36.89 -7.90
C THR A 511 -16.45 -37.36 -8.48
N GLY A 512 -15.38 -37.22 -7.70
CA GLY A 512 -14.05 -37.69 -8.08
C GLY A 512 -13.93 -39.20 -8.18
N LYS A 513 -12.86 -39.66 -8.80
CA LYS A 513 -12.41 -41.06 -8.75
C LYS A 513 -10.94 -41.10 -8.33
N PRO A 514 -10.46 -42.22 -7.77
CA PRO A 514 -9.07 -42.37 -7.36
C PRO A 514 -8.03 -42.24 -8.50
N ASP A 515 -8.45 -42.27 -9.77
CA ASP A 515 -7.57 -42.06 -10.93
C ASP A 515 -7.53 -40.59 -11.41
N GLY A 516 -8.17 -39.68 -10.68
CA GLY A 516 -8.30 -38.25 -11.02
C GLY A 516 -9.28 -37.95 -12.14
N THR A 517 -10.11 -38.91 -12.56
CA THR A 517 -11.24 -38.67 -13.48
C THR A 517 -12.55 -38.42 -12.72
N LEU A 518 -13.61 -38.04 -13.44
CA LEU A 518 -14.91 -37.70 -12.85
C LEU A 518 -15.98 -38.76 -13.14
N ASN A 519 -16.94 -38.88 -12.24
CA ASN A 519 -18.21 -39.56 -12.47
C ASN A 519 -19.19 -38.69 -13.27
N GLY A 520 -20.29 -39.31 -13.72
CA GLY A 520 -21.38 -38.60 -14.39
C GLY A 520 -22.06 -37.57 -13.47
N PRO A 521 -22.71 -36.54 -14.04
CA PRO A 521 -23.32 -35.48 -13.26
C PRO A 521 -24.51 -35.97 -12.41
N ALA A 522 -24.55 -35.58 -11.15
CA ALA A 522 -25.73 -35.63 -10.30
C ALA A 522 -26.27 -34.21 -10.09
N LYS A 523 -27.55 -33.96 -10.42
CA LYS A 523 -28.16 -32.66 -10.13
C LYS A 523 -28.42 -32.53 -8.63
N ILE A 524 -27.78 -31.58 -7.98
CA ILE A 524 -27.85 -31.34 -6.53
C ILE A 524 -28.59 -30.05 -6.15
N GLY A 525 -28.94 -29.21 -7.12
CA GLY A 525 -29.63 -27.96 -6.85
C GLY A 525 -30.19 -27.26 -8.07
N TRP A 526 -30.97 -26.22 -7.83
CA TRP A 526 -31.53 -25.33 -8.86
C TRP A 526 -31.74 -23.91 -8.28
N GLY A 527 -31.96 -22.92 -9.14
CA GLY A 527 -32.18 -21.52 -8.72
C GLY A 527 -30.91 -20.71 -8.47
N TRP A 528 -29.73 -21.25 -8.79
CA TRP A 528 -28.44 -20.58 -8.60
C TRP A 528 -28.20 -19.40 -9.55
N ASN A 529 -29.07 -19.18 -10.53
CA ASN A 529 -29.02 -18.06 -11.47
C ASN A 529 -29.36 -16.70 -10.81
N ILE A 530 -29.78 -16.69 -9.55
CA ILE A 530 -29.88 -15.47 -8.75
C ILE A 530 -28.51 -14.88 -8.38
N TYR A 531 -27.45 -15.69 -8.47
CA TYR A 531 -26.07 -15.31 -8.17
C TYR A 531 -25.29 -15.04 -9.46
N ASN A 532 -24.63 -13.88 -9.52
CA ASN A 532 -23.73 -13.54 -10.63
C ASN A 532 -22.33 -14.12 -10.43
N THR A 533 -22.00 -14.63 -9.25
CA THR A 533 -20.73 -15.31 -8.97
C THR A 533 -20.96 -16.42 -7.94
N VAL A 534 -20.39 -17.59 -8.18
CA VAL A 534 -20.31 -18.71 -7.22
C VAL A 534 -18.85 -19.15 -7.16
N LEU A 535 -18.35 -19.43 -5.96
CA LEU A 535 -16.93 -19.60 -5.65
C LEU A 535 -16.77 -20.76 -4.69
N ALA A 536 -15.61 -21.40 -4.74
CA ALA A 536 -15.26 -22.57 -3.93
C ALA A 536 -14.00 -22.26 -3.09
N PRO A 537 -14.16 -21.53 -1.97
CA PRO A 537 -13.05 -21.07 -1.13
C PRO A 537 -12.34 -22.15 -0.31
N GLY A 538 -12.85 -23.39 -0.30
CA GLY A 538 -12.45 -24.41 0.68
C GLY A 538 -13.24 -24.24 1.98
N ASP A 539 -12.64 -24.61 3.11
CA ASP A 539 -13.28 -24.57 4.42
C ASP A 539 -13.17 -23.16 5.04
N VAL A 540 -14.26 -22.39 4.94
CA VAL A 540 -14.32 -20.98 5.39
C VAL A 540 -14.74 -20.88 6.85
N ASN A 541 -15.49 -21.86 7.34
CA ASN A 541 -16.02 -21.87 8.70
C ASN A 541 -15.15 -22.66 9.71
N GLY A 542 -14.16 -23.43 9.22
CA GLY A 542 -13.19 -24.18 10.01
C GLY A 542 -13.69 -25.55 10.51
N ASP A 543 -14.74 -26.12 9.91
CA ASP A 543 -15.31 -27.41 10.31
C ASP A 543 -14.69 -28.63 9.60
N GLY A 544 -13.72 -28.40 8.73
CA GLY A 544 -13.01 -29.39 7.93
C GLY A 544 -13.73 -29.80 6.64
N LYS A 545 -14.80 -29.09 6.25
CA LYS A 545 -15.59 -29.39 5.04
C LYS A 545 -15.51 -28.23 4.05
N PRO A 546 -15.42 -28.50 2.74
CA PRO A 546 -15.47 -27.44 1.75
C PRO A 546 -16.81 -26.70 1.70
N ASP A 547 -16.73 -25.38 1.73
CA ASP A 547 -17.86 -24.46 1.60
C ASP A 547 -17.97 -23.86 0.19
N LEU A 548 -19.10 -23.22 -0.10
CA LEU A 548 -19.23 -22.30 -1.23
C LEU A 548 -19.57 -20.88 -0.76
N LEU A 549 -19.12 -19.90 -1.54
CA LEU A 549 -19.56 -18.51 -1.43
C LEU A 549 -20.30 -18.09 -2.70
N ALA A 550 -21.45 -17.46 -2.54
CA ALA A 550 -22.29 -17.01 -3.65
C ALA A 550 -22.62 -15.53 -3.53
N ARG A 551 -22.34 -14.77 -4.58
CA ARG A 551 -22.56 -13.31 -4.63
C ARG A 551 -23.75 -12.97 -5.51
N LYS A 552 -24.64 -12.13 -4.98
CA LYS A 552 -25.73 -11.51 -5.75
C LYS A 552 -25.23 -10.30 -6.53
N PRO A 553 -25.93 -9.87 -7.60
CA PRO A 553 -25.62 -8.63 -8.31
C PRO A 553 -25.56 -7.39 -7.41
N SER A 554 -26.29 -7.38 -6.28
CA SER A 554 -26.25 -6.32 -5.25
C SER A 554 -24.91 -6.21 -4.52
N GLY A 555 -24.05 -7.22 -4.61
CA GLY A 555 -22.80 -7.35 -3.84
C GLY A 555 -22.97 -8.03 -2.49
N ASP A 556 -24.16 -8.55 -2.18
CA ASP A 556 -24.37 -9.40 -1.01
C ASP A 556 -23.72 -10.78 -1.22
N LEU A 557 -22.96 -11.24 -0.23
CA LEU A 557 -22.23 -12.51 -0.24
C LEU A 557 -22.86 -13.48 0.77
N TYR A 558 -23.12 -14.71 0.34
CA TYR A 558 -23.75 -15.75 1.16
C TYR A 558 -22.83 -16.96 1.27
N LEU A 559 -22.72 -17.51 2.48
CA LEU A 559 -22.04 -18.77 2.76
C LEU A 559 -23.02 -19.94 2.58
N TYR A 560 -22.55 -20.97 1.88
CA TYR A 560 -23.19 -22.26 1.75
C TYR A 560 -22.26 -23.27 2.40
N ALA A 561 -22.50 -23.54 3.68
CA ALA A 561 -21.63 -24.40 4.47
C ALA A 561 -21.69 -25.85 3.98
N GLY A 562 -20.53 -26.49 3.82
CA GLY A 562 -20.42 -27.88 3.39
C GLY A 562 -20.94 -28.85 4.45
N THR A 563 -21.61 -29.93 4.03
CA THR A 563 -22.08 -30.98 4.94
C THR A 563 -21.19 -32.22 4.93
N GLY A 564 -20.39 -32.40 3.87
CA GLY A 564 -19.67 -33.65 3.62
C GLY A 564 -20.57 -34.82 3.19
N ASP A 565 -21.81 -34.55 2.76
CA ASP A 565 -22.76 -35.54 2.26
C ASP A 565 -23.16 -35.19 0.82
N ALA A 566 -22.80 -36.05 -0.15
CA ALA A 566 -23.11 -35.84 -1.56
C ALA A 566 -24.60 -35.65 -1.87
N THR A 567 -25.50 -36.13 -1.01
CA THR A 567 -26.96 -36.04 -1.21
C THR A 567 -27.56 -34.74 -0.70
N GLU A 568 -26.94 -34.13 0.31
CA GLU A 568 -27.31 -32.82 0.86
C GLU A 568 -26.05 -31.96 1.05
N PRO A 569 -25.33 -31.60 -0.03
CA PRO A 569 -23.94 -31.12 0.05
C PRO A 569 -23.76 -29.79 0.77
N PHE A 570 -24.82 -28.96 0.84
CA PHE A 570 -24.74 -27.62 1.40
C PHE A 570 -25.92 -27.28 2.29
N ILE A 571 -25.63 -26.56 3.36
CA ILE A 571 -26.64 -25.88 4.18
C ILE A 571 -27.06 -24.60 3.45
N ASN A 572 -28.35 -24.50 3.13
CA ASN A 572 -28.88 -23.30 2.47
C ASN A 572 -28.95 -22.13 3.46
N PRO A 573 -28.51 -20.92 3.06
CA PRO A 573 -28.79 -19.72 3.85
C PRO A 573 -30.30 -19.50 3.92
N THR A 574 -30.81 -19.31 5.14
CA THR A 574 -32.23 -19.22 5.43
C THR A 574 -32.73 -17.77 5.48
N SER A 575 -31.81 -16.81 5.64
CA SER A 575 -32.13 -15.40 5.69
C SER A 575 -30.96 -14.49 5.32
N ASP A 576 -31.21 -13.18 5.27
CA ASP A 576 -30.17 -12.17 5.14
C ASP A 576 -29.22 -12.06 6.36
N ALA A 577 -29.57 -12.69 7.48
CA ALA A 577 -28.66 -12.80 8.63
C ALA A 577 -27.49 -13.77 8.37
N ASP A 578 -27.63 -14.67 7.38
CA ASP A 578 -26.63 -15.68 7.01
C ASP A 578 -25.63 -15.15 5.95
N ARG A 579 -25.55 -13.83 5.77
CA ARG A 579 -24.61 -13.19 4.84
C ARG A 579 -23.19 -13.25 5.38
N ALA A 580 -22.27 -13.78 4.59
CA ALA A 580 -20.82 -13.72 4.86
C ALA A 580 -20.27 -12.28 4.73
N GLY A 581 -20.99 -11.41 4.01
CA GLY A 581 -20.74 -9.97 3.99
C GLY A 581 -21.60 -9.22 2.96
N TRP A 582 -21.39 -7.90 2.85
CA TRP A 582 -22.16 -7.02 1.96
C TRP A 582 -21.29 -5.95 1.31
N GLY A 583 -21.78 -5.38 0.22
CA GLY A 583 -21.13 -4.24 -0.46
C GLY A 583 -19.93 -4.61 -1.32
N PHE A 584 -19.78 -5.89 -1.70
CA PHE A 584 -18.71 -6.31 -2.60
C PHE A 584 -18.98 -5.81 -4.03
N PRO A 585 -18.18 -4.87 -4.56
CA PRO A 585 -18.42 -4.28 -5.87
C PRO A 585 -18.29 -5.32 -6.99
N ALA A 586 -18.79 -5.00 -8.18
CA ALA A 586 -18.46 -5.77 -9.38
C ALA A 586 -16.93 -5.87 -9.58
N GLY A 587 -16.47 -7.04 -10.03
CA GLY A 587 -15.07 -7.42 -10.14
C GLY A 587 -14.91 -8.93 -10.00
N ASP A 588 -13.69 -9.43 -10.21
CA ASP A 588 -13.38 -10.84 -10.06
C ASP A 588 -13.12 -11.14 -8.59
N LEU A 589 -13.95 -11.99 -8.01
CA LEU A 589 -13.65 -12.63 -6.74
C LEU A 589 -12.81 -13.87 -7.04
N ILE A 590 -11.64 -13.95 -6.43
CA ILE A 590 -10.64 -14.98 -6.63
C ILE A 590 -10.53 -15.71 -5.28
N PHE A 591 -10.94 -16.96 -5.27
CA PHE A 591 -10.97 -17.79 -4.06
C PHE A 591 -10.08 -19.00 -4.23
#